data_AF-A0AAN8G2A6-F1
#
_entry.id   AF-A0AAN8G2A6-F1
#
_cell.length_a   1.000
_cell.length_b   1.000
_cell.length_c   1.000
_cell.angle_alpha   90.00
_cell.angle_beta   90.00
_cell.angle_gamma   90.00
#
_symmetry.space_group_name_H-M   'P 1'
#
loop_
_entity.id
_entity.type
_entity.pdbx_description
1 polymer ?
#
loop_
_entity_poly.entity_id
_entity_poly.type
_entity_poly.pdbx_seq_one_letter_code
_entity_poly.pdbx_strand_id
1 'polypeptide(L)'
;MEGGNSKLSCSLPSGTAEQLSEKPVKENKTRKMSKITVKLMQLFLLYLCVEDALAVMKCRSGGKEHSNGETWVEGGFKKKCTATTNSWSTKIVACLTDKGTEVNIGKTVTEDGKKYTCEDHGGGKVGMKWKAV
;
A
#
# COMPACT_ATOMS: atom_id res chain seq x y z
N MET A 1 1.56 19.96 -0.45
CA MET A 1 2.88 19.62 -1.00
C MET A 1 3.66 18.93 0.11
N GLU A 2 3.74 17.61 0.08
CA GLU A 2 4.72 16.87 0.88
C GLU A 2 5.52 16.03 -0.10
N GLY A 3 6.68 16.54 -0.47
CA GLY A 3 7.73 15.78 -1.13
C GLY A 3 8.49 15.02 -0.06
N GLY A 4 8.35 13.70 -0.05
CA GLY A 4 9.15 12.81 0.79
C GLY A 4 10.14 12.06 -0.07
N ASN A 5 11.39 12.53 -0.09
CA ASN A 5 12.54 11.83 -0.67
C ASN A 5 12.70 10.46 0.03
N SER A 6 12.13 9.42 -0.55
CA SER A 6 12.22 8.07 0.00
C SER A 6 13.53 7.47 -0.46
N LYS A 7 14.54 7.59 0.40
CA LYS A 7 15.70 6.68 0.42
C LYS A 7 15.19 5.27 0.16
N LEU A 8 15.74 4.62 -0.86
CA LEU A 8 15.72 3.16 -0.96
C LEU A 8 16.37 2.62 0.32
N SER A 9 15.56 2.28 1.30
CA SER A 9 15.93 1.37 2.37
C SER A 9 15.12 0.11 2.16
N CYS A 10 15.66 -0.80 1.34
CA CYS A 10 15.27 -2.20 1.39
C CYS A 10 15.54 -2.66 2.83
N SER A 11 14.48 -2.67 3.63
CA SER A 11 14.53 -3.24 4.97
C SER A 11 14.56 -4.74 4.79
N LEU A 12 15.75 -5.33 4.91
CA LEU A 12 15.88 -6.76 5.14
C LEU A 12 15.01 -7.12 6.36
N PRO A 13 14.28 -8.26 6.34
CA PRO A 13 13.76 -8.79 7.58
C PRO A 13 14.94 -9.12 8.50
N SER A 14 15.07 -8.32 9.56
CA SER A 14 15.88 -8.65 10.74
C SER A 14 15.12 -9.74 11.50
N GLY A 15 15.28 -10.98 11.04
CA GLY A 15 14.93 -12.19 11.78
C GLY A 15 16.06 -12.49 12.76
N THR A 16 15.69 -12.50 14.04
CA THR A 16 16.49 -12.75 15.23
C THR A 16 17.38 -14.00 15.14
N ALA A 17 18.65 -13.83 15.49
CA ALA A 17 19.56 -14.92 15.82
C ALA A 17 19.11 -15.56 17.13
N GLU A 18 18.60 -16.78 17.07
CA GLU A 18 18.43 -17.64 18.24
C GLU A 18 19.21 -18.93 18.00
N GLN A 19 20.26 -19.09 18.82
CA GLN A 19 21.18 -20.21 18.84
C GLN A 19 20.46 -21.49 19.28
N LEU A 20 20.58 -22.58 18.53
CA LEU A 20 20.30 -23.92 19.04
C LEU A 20 21.48 -24.85 18.74
N SER A 21 22.08 -25.33 19.83
CA SER A 21 23.19 -26.27 19.96
C SER A 21 23.30 -27.35 18.86
N GLU A 22 24.51 -27.49 18.34
CA GLU A 22 24.94 -28.56 17.45
C GLU A 22 24.82 -29.94 18.13
N LYS A 23 23.95 -30.82 17.59
CA LYS A 23 24.09 -32.27 17.76
C LYS A 23 24.72 -32.84 16.49
N PRO A 24 25.62 -33.84 16.58
CA PRO A 24 26.29 -34.40 15.43
C PRO A 24 25.29 -35.14 14.52
N VAL A 25 24.96 -34.54 13.37
CA VAL A 25 24.26 -35.23 12.29
C VAL A 25 25.27 -36.15 11.61
N LYS A 26 25.02 -37.46 11.71
CA LYS A 26 25.84 -38.49 11.09
C LYS A 26 25.94 -38.26 9.58
N GLU A 27 27.17 -38.41 9.07
CA GLU A 27 27.55 -38.32 7.67
C GLU A 27 26.58 -39.12 6.79
N ASN A 28 25.73 -38.40 6.07
CA ASN A 28 24.76 -38.92 5.14
C ASN A 28 25.49 -39.21 3.82
N LYS A 29 25.53 -40.50 3.49
CA LYS A 29 26.07 -41.11 2.27
C LYS A 29 25.67 -40.33 1.01
N THR A 30 26.66 -39.77 0.32
CA THR A 30 26.55 -39.05 -0.93
C THR A 30 25.93 -39.94 -2.01
N ARG A 31 24.59 -39.95 -2.12
CA ARG A 31 23.90 -40.51 -3.28
C ARG A 31 24.35 -39.68 -4.49
N LYS A 32 25.01 -40.32 -5.46
CA LYS A 32 25.31 -39.70 -6.76
C LYS A 32 24.00 -39.25 -7.40
N MET A 33 23.71 -37.96 -7.27
CA MET A 33 22.55 -37.31 -7.82
C MET A 33 22.62 -37.44 -9.35
N SER A 34 21.58 -37.99 -9.96
CA SER A 34 21.48 -38.07 -11.42
C SER A 34 21.59 -36.66 -12.02
N LYS A 35 22.36 -36.49 -13.09
CA LYS A 35 22.55 -35.18 -13.76
C LYS A 35 21.21 -34.57 -14.21
N ILE A 36 20.19 -35.41 -14.43
CA ILE A 36 18.83 -35.03 -14.80
C ILE A 36 18.09 -34.44 -13.59
N THR A 37 18.22 -35.02 -12.40
CA THR A 37 17.58 -34.49 -11.18
C THR A 37 18.23 -33.18 -10.72
N VAL A 38 19.55 -33.02 -10.90
CA VAL A 38 20.24 -31.73 -10.64
C VAL A 38 19.80 -30.65 -11.63
N LYS A 39 19.67 -30.99 -12.92
CA LYS A 39 19.17 -30.05 -13.94
C LYS A 39 17.72 -29.65 -13.73
N LEU A 40 16.85 -30.60 -13.35
CA LEU A 40 15.45 -30.32 -13.02
C LEU A 40 15.33 -29.45 -11.76
N MET A 41 16.14 -29.72 -10.74
CA MET A 41 16.18 -28.89 -9.52
C MET A 41 16.71 -27.48 -9.80
N GLN A 42 17.73 -27.34 -10.67
CA GLN A 42 18.18 -26.02 -11.14
C GLN A 42 17.11 -25.30 -11.97
N LEU A 43 16.40 -25.99 -12.85
CA LEU A 43 15.30 -25.41 -13.63
C LEU A 43 14.16 -24.95 -12.71
N PHE A 44 13.86 -25.71 -11.66
CA PHE A 44 12.84 -25.41 -10.67
C PHE A 44 13.23 -24.21 -9.79
N LEU A 45 14.49 -24.14 -9.37
CA LEU A 45 15.04 -22.97 -8.66
C LEU A 45 15.04 -21.72 -9.53
N LEU A 46 15.36 -21.85 -10.83
CA LEU A 46 15.28 -20.73 -11.79
C LEU A 46 13.82 -20.28 -12.02
N TYR A 47 12.85 -21.19 -11.99
CA TYR A 47 11.42 -20.88 -12.13
C TYR A 47 10.87 -20.11 -10.92
N LEU A 48 11.28 -20.47 -9.70
CA LEU A 48 10.90 -19.76 -8.47
C LEU A 48 11.48 -18.34 -8.38
N CYS A 49 12.60 -18.04 -9.07
CA CYS A 49 13.17 -16.69 -9.12
C CYS A 49 12.43 -15.72 -10.07
N VAL A 50 11.45 -16.19 -10.85
CA VAL A 50 10.77 -15.36 -11.88
C VAL A 50 9.48 -14.72 -11.34
N GLU A 51 8.99 -15.12 -10.17
CA GLU A 51 7.74 -14.59 -9.61
C GLU A 51 7.88 -13.27 -8.84
N ASP A 52 9.09 -12.77 -8.65
CA ASP A 52 9.35 -11.57 -7.82
C ASP A 52 9.67 -10.33 -8.66
N ALA A 53 8.69 -9.69 -9.32
CA ALA A 53 8.77 -8.25 -9.65
C ALA A 53 7.50 -7.69 -10.31
N LEU A 54 6.31 -7.86 -9.71
CA LEU A 54 5.27 -6.85 -9.89
C LEU A 54 5.32 -5.95 -8.67
N ALA A 55 6.21 -4.96 -8.73
CA ALA A 55 6.21 -3.87 -7.76
C ALA A 55 4.88 -3.10 -7.92
N VAL A 56 3.85 -3.56 -7.21
CA VAL A 56 2.58 -2.84 -7.12
C VAL A 56 2.88 -1.54 -6.40
N MET A 57 2.80 -0.43 -7.13
CA MET A 57 3.01 0.89 -6.55
C MET A 57 1.90 1.18 -5.55
N LYS A 58 2.28 1.46 -4.30
CA LYS A 58 1.36 1.74 -3.20
C LYS A 58 1.54 3.16 -2.66
N CYS A 59 0.47 3.74 -2.14
CA CYS A 59 0.52 4.96 -1.34
C CYS A 59 0.62 4.59 0.13
N ARG A 60 1.39 5.35 0.91
CA ARG A 60 1.44 5.19 2.37
C ARG A 60 0.69 6.34 3.03
N SER A 61 -0.39 6.05 3.74
CA SER A 61 -1.21 7.06 4.43
C SER A 61 -1.73 6.51 5.76
N GLY A 62 -1.70 7.31 6.83
CA GLY A 62 -2.17 6.86 8.14
C GLY A 62 -1.45 5.62 8.69
N GLY A 63 -0.21 5.36 8.27
CA GLY A 63 0.54 4.15 8.62
C GLY A 63 0.14 2.89 7.84
N LYS A 64 -0.82 2.97 6.91
CA LYS A 64 -1.28 1.87 6.07
C LYS A 64 -0.79 2.03 4.63
N GLU A 65 -0.69 0.92 3.92
CA GLU A 65 -0.41 0.90 2.48
C GLU A 65 -1.71 0.74 1.70
N HIS A 66 -1.86 1.50 0.63
CA HIS A 66 -3.01 1.46 -0.27
C HIS A 66 -2.53 1.22 -1.70
N SER A 67 -3.21 0.34 -2.43
CA SER A 67 -2.90 0.01 -3.82
C SER A 67 -3.16 1.19 -4.75
N ASN A 68 -2.47 1.26 -5.88
CA ASN A 68 -2.76 2.28 -6.89
C ASN A 68 -4.25 2.23 -7.32
N GLY A 69 -4.91 3.39 -7.27
CA GLY A 69 -6.33 3.53 -7.59
C GLY A 69 -7.28 3.24 -6.42
N GLU A 70 -6.80 2.66 -5.32
CA GLU A 70 -7.60 2.36 -4.14
C GLU A 70 -8.19 3.63 -3.54
N THR A 71 -9.44 3.53 -3.05
CA THR A 71 -10.11 4.59 -2.32
C THR A 71 -10.50 4.14 -0.92
N TRP A 72 -10.27 4.99 0.08
CA TRP A 72 -10.61 4.73 1.47
C TRP A 72 -11.11 6.00 2.15
N VAL A 73 -11.72 5.82 3.32
CA VAL A 73 -12.19 6.93 4.15
C VAL A 73 -11.23 7.12 5.33
N GLU A 74 -10.76 8.34 5.53
CA GLU A 74 -9.94 8.71 6.68
C GLU A 74 -10.24 10.15 7.08
N GLY A 75 -10.57 10.37 8.36
CA GLY A 75 -10.82 11.70 8.91
C GLY A 75 -11.98 12.45 8.26
N GLY A 76 -13.04 11.74 7.83
CA GLY A 76 -14.19 12.36 7.16
C GLY A 76 -13.96 12.70 5.69
N PHE A 77 -12.87 12.22 5.09
CA PHE A 77 -12.58 12.42 3.67
C PHE A 77 -12.39 11.08 2.97
N LYS A 78 -12.98 10.95 1.78
CA LYS A 78 -12.67 9.86 0.86
C LYS A 78 -11.42 10.25 0.09
N LYS A 79 -10.35 9.47 0.25
CA LYS A 79 -9.07 9.65 -0.40
C LYS A 79 -8.89 8.61 -1.49
N LYS A 80 -8.09 8.93 -2.50
CA LYS A 80 -7.67 8.04 -3.58
C LYS A 80 -6.16 8.00 -3.67
N CYS A 81 -5.61 6.79 -3.74
CA CYS A 81 -4.21 6.58 -4.05
C CYS A 81 -3.97 6.74 -5.56
N THR A 82 -3.00 7.57 -5.92
CA THR A 82 -2.46 7.67 -7.28
C THR A 82 -0.98 7.41 -7.20
N ALA A 83 -0.56 6.22 -7.61
CA ALA A 83 0.82 5.80 -7.63
C ALA A 83 1.29 5.56 -9.06
N THR A 84 2.45 6.13 -9.39
CA THR A 84 3.16 6.02 -10.66
C THR A 84 4.50 5.35 -10.41
N THR A 85 5.22 5.00 -11.48
CA THR A 85 6.49 4.25 -11.38
C THR A 85 7.52 4.89 -10.44
N ASN A 86 7.50 6.22 -10.29
CA ASN A 86 8.52 6.97 -9.54
C ASN A 86 7.96 7.81 -8.39
N SER A 87 6.64 7.85 -8.19
CA SER A 87 6.02 8.73 -7.21
C SER A 87 4.61 8.27 -6.86
N TRP A 88 4.18 8.54 -5.63
CA TRP A 88 2.82 8.30 -5.17
C TRP A 88 2.24 9.56 -4.55
N SER A 89 0.92 9.71 -4.65
CA SER A 89 0.18 10.82 -4.08
C SER A 89 -1.21 10.38 -3.64
N THR A 90 -1.71 11.02 -2.59
CA THR A 90 -3.07 10.86 -2.10
C THR A 90 -3.88 12.10 -2.41
N LYS A 91 -5.04 11.92 -3.06
CA LYS A 91 -5.97 13.01 -3.37
C LYS A 91 -7.29 12.77 -2.66
N ILE A 92 -7.86 13.83 -2.07
CA ILE A 92 -9.24 13.80 -1.59
C ILE A 92 -10.14 13.81 -2.83
N VAL A 93 -11.10 12.91 -2.89
CA VAL A 93 -12.08 12.79 -3.99
C VAL A 93 -13.50 13.13 -3.55
N ALA A 94 -13.79 13.02 -2.25
CA ALA A 94 -15.05 13.43 -1.66
C ALA A 94 -14.89 13.75 -0.16
N CYS A 95 -15.82 14.55 0.38
CA CYS A 95 -16.00 14.76 1.80
C CYS A 95 -17.13 13.85 2.30
N LEU A 96 -17.12 13.47 3.58
CA LEU A 96 -18.22 12.76 4.22
C LEU A 96 -18.89 13.66 5.25
N THR A 97 -20.22 13.60 5.34
CA THR A 97 -20.97 14.22 6.45
C THR A 97 -20.76 13.42 7.75
N ASP A 98 -21.23 13.95 8.87
CA ASP A 98 -21.20 13.25 10.18
C ASP A 98 -21.96 11.92 10.14
N LYS A 99 -22.91 11.77 9.21
CA LYS A 99 -23.66 10.52 8.96
C LYS A 99 -22.98 9.58 7.98
N GLY A 100 -21.84 9.97 7.41
CA GLY A 100 -21.11 9.21 6.41
C GLY A 100 -21.60 9.42 4.97
N THR A 101 -22.48 10.40 4.72
CA THR A 101 -22.97 10.69 3.37
C THR A 101 -21.85 11.29 2.53
N GLU A 102 -21.55 10.67 1.40
CA GLU A 102 -20.49 11.11 0.49
C GLU A 102 -20.92 12.33 -0.33
N VAL A 103 -20.09 13.38 -0.28
CA VAL A 103 -20.27 14.64 -1.01
C VAL A 103 -19.05 14.86 -1.89
N ASN A 104 -19.22 14.65 -3.20
CA ASN A 104 -18.15 14.87 -4.18
C ASN A 104 -17.71 16.35 -4.16
N ILE A 105 -16.46 16.59 -4.56
CA ILE A 105 -15.91 17.95 -4.66
C ILE A 105 -16.79 18.83 -5.57
N GLY A 106 -17.10 20.03 -5.09
CA GLY A 106 -17.99 20.99 -5.75
C GLY A 106 -19.47 20.63 -5.69
N LYS A 107 -19.85 19.53 -5.02
CA LYS A 107 -21.24 19.15 -4.80
C LYS A 107 -21.73 19.59 -3.44
N THR A 108 -23.04 19.62 -3.34
CA THR A 108 -23.77 20.00 -2.13
C THR A 108 -24.89 19.01 -1.87
N VAL A 109 -25.05 18.63 -0.60
CA VAL A 109 -26.15 17.79 -0.12
C VAL A 109 -26.86 18.50 1.02
N THR A 110 -28.16 18.26 1.18
CA THR A 110 -28.92 18.72 2.35
C THR A 110 -29.29 17.51 3.19
N GLU A 111 -28.92 17.54 4.47
CA GLU A 111 -29.13 16.46 5.43
C GLU A 111 -29.40 17.08 6.80
N ASP A 112 -30.48 16.66 7.48
CA ASP A 112 -30.91 17.17 8.81
C ASP A 112 -31.04 18.70 8.91
N GLY A 113 -31.58 19.35 7.89
CA GLY A 113 -31.70 20.81 7.87
C GLY A 113 -30.34 21.53 7.80
N LYS A 114 -29.26 20.82 7.46
CA LYS A 114 -27.95 21.40 7.16
C LYS A 114 -27.61 21.15 5.70
N LYS A 115 -27.12 22.18 5.02
CA LYS A 115 -26.59 22.12 3.66
C LYS A 115 -25.08 22.00 3.73
N TYR A 116 -24.56 20.85 3.32
CA TYR A 116 -23.13 20.49 3.30
C TYR A 116 -22.57 20.61 1.89
N THR A 117 -21.50 21.39 1.71
CA THR A 117 -20.78 21.55 0.44
C THR A 117 -19.33 21.11 0.63
N CYS A 118 -18.85 20.23 -0.23
CA CYS A 118 -17.43 19.87 -0.28
C CYS A 118 -16.70 20.85 -1.20
N GLU A 119 -15.92 21.78 -0.66
CA GLU A 119 -15.23 22.83 -1.40
C GLU A 119 -13.74 22.48 -1.59
N ASP A 120 -13.20 22.72 -2.79
CA ASP A 120 -11.76 22.73 -3.04
C ASP A 120 -11.24 24.16 -2.84
N HIS A 121 -10.38 24.35 -1.84
CA HIS A 121 -9.74 25.63 -1.52
C HIS A 121 -8.43 25.84 -2.29
N GLY A 122 -8.08 24.93 -3.21
CA GLY A 122 -6.85 24.99 -4.00
C GLY A 122 -5.62 24.54 -3.21
N GLY A 123 -4.52 24.31 -3.94
CA GLY A 123 -3.26 23.85 -3.35
C GLY A 123 -3.34 22.47 -2.68
N GLY A 124 -4.38 21.68 -2.97
CA GLY A 124 -4.65 20.39 -2.35
C GLY A 124 -5.41 20.45 -1.02
N LYS A 125 -5.97 21.61 -0.66
CA LYS A 125 -6.81 21.76 0.54
C LYS A 125 -8.29 21.59 0.15
N VAL A 126 -8.89 20.47 0.51
CA VAL A 126 -10.33 20.23 0.36
C VAL A 126 -10.97 20.22 1.74
N GLY A 127 -12.14 20.84 1.87
CA GLY A 127 -12.83 21.00 3.15
C GLY A 127 -14.34 20.90 3.02
N MET A 128 -14.98 20.46 4.11
CA MET A 128 -16.44 20.48 4.23
C MET A 128 -16.89 21.83 4.79
N LYS A 129 -17.84 22.48 4.11
CA LYS A 129 -18.52 23.69 4.58
C LYS A 129 -20.00 23.39 4.78
N TRP A 130 -20.58 23.86 5.88
CA TRP A 130 -21.98 23.63 6.18
C TRP A 130 -22.71 24.90 6.60
N LYS A 131 -24.02 24.93 6.39
CA LYS A 131 -24.92 25.98 6.90
C LYS A 131 -26.29 25.40 7.21
N ALA A 132 -26.97 25.95 8.22
CA ALA A 132 -28.37 25.64 8.48
C ALA A 132 -29.26 26.10 7.31
N VAL A 133 -30.30 25.33 7.02
CA VAL A 133 -31.33 25.60 6.00
C VAL A 133 -32.59 26.09 6.67
#